data_AF-A0A090LAX8-F1
#
_entry.id   AF-A0A090LAX8-F1
#
_cell.length_a   1.000
_cell.length_b   1.000
_cell.length_c   1.000
_cell.angle_alpha   90.00
_cell.angle_beta   90.00
_cell.angle_gamma   90.00
#
_symmetry.space_group_name_H-M   'P 1'
#
loop_
_entity.id
_entity.type
_entity.pdbx_description
1 polymer ?
#
loop_
_entity_poly.entity_id
_entity_poly.type
_entity_poly.pdbx_seq_one_letter_code
_entity_poly.pdbx_strand_id
1 'polypeptide(L)'
;MNGNTIDGTLIGLAPIVKTPIADILNVTLSQQGKPCGFFEAQFYRCVEAYGAKLGRKYCDLEHRDFKECITEDKQKKRAEAIRNERWKQYFNGKLDKPFVENHPEPGVYRPEHFVNNPFN
;
A
#
# COMPACT_ATOMS: atom_id res chain seq x y z
N MET A 1 5.47 20.04 -7.17
CA MET A 1 5.57 18.59 -6.87
C MET A 1 5.59 18.44 -5.36
N ASN A 2 4.42 18.31 -4.74
CA ASN A 2 4.31 18.26 -3.28
C ASN A 2 4.41 16.79 -2.86
N GLY A 3 5.64 16.33 -2.63
CA GLY A 3 5.89 15.05 -1.95
C GLY A 3 5.45 15.18 -0.50
N ASN A 4 4.50 14.33 -0.09
CA ASN A 4 4.04 14.27 1.29
C ASN A 4 5.17 13.74 2.16
N THR A 5 6.01 14.64 2.70
CA THR A 5 7.07 14.29 3.64
C THR A 5 6.46 13.58 4.86
N ILE A 6 7.09 12.49 5.28
CA ILE A 6 6.70 11.72 6.46
C ILE A 6 6.78 12.63 7.70
N ASP A 7 5.67 12.75 8.45
CA ASP A 7 5.60 13.60 9.65
C ASP A 7 6.60 13.12 10.72
N GLY A 8 7.23 14.07 11.42
CA GLY A 8 8.35 13.83 12.33
C GLY A 8 8.00 12.97 13.55
N THR A 9 6.71 12.79 13.84
CA THR A 9 6.16 11.95 14.91
C THR A 9 5.87 10.51 14.48
N LEU A 10 5.85 10.21 13.18
CA LEU A 10 5.38 8.91 12.66
C LEU A 10 6.46 7.82 12.64
N ILE A 11 7.75 8.18 12.84
CA ILE A 11 8.84 7.19 12.89
C ILE A 11 9.12 6.80 14.35
N GLY A 12 8.11 6.22 14.99
CA GLY A 12 8.24 5.55 16.28
C GLY A 12 8.62 4.08 16.07
N LEU A 13 9.83 3.80 15.60
CA LEU A 13 10.35 2.42 15.44
C LEU A 13 10.42 1.65 16.77
N ALA A 14 10.39 2.35 17.90
CA ALA A 14 10.30 1.77 19.23
C ALA A 14 9.41 2.64 20.12
N PRO A 15 8.64 2.03 21.04
CA PRO A 15 7.88 2.81 22.01
C PRO A 15 8.87 3.64 22.85
N ILE A 16 8.54 4.91 23.10
CA ILE A 16 9.34 5.81 23.94
C ILE A 16 9.57 5.18 25.34
N VAL A 17 8.61 4.40 25.80
CA VAL A 17 8.69 3.61 27.03
C VAL A 17 8.50 2.13 26.72
N LYS A 18 9.54 1.33 26.89
CA LYS A 18 9.47 -0.13 26.77
C LYS A 18 8.73 -0.70 27.97
N THR A 19 7.51 -1.18 27.74
CA THR A 19 6.70 -1.87 28.76
C THR A 19 6.09 -3.13 28.14
N PRO A 20 5.80 -4.18 28.95
CA PRO A 20 5.17 -5.39 28.44
C PRO A 20 3.83 -5.13 27.73
N ILE A 21 3.09 -4.11 28.19
CA ILE A 21 1.82 -3.70 27.57
C ILE A 21 2.06 -3.02 26.21
N ALA A 22 3.07 -2.15 26.13
CA ALA A 22 3.44 -1.49 24.87
C ALA A 22 3.88 -2.51 23.82
N ASP A 23 4.61 -3.56 24.21
CA ASP A 23 5.04 -4.62 23.30
C ASP A 23 3.85 -5.40 22.71
N ILE A 24 2.83 -5.70 23.53
CA ILE A 24 1.59 -6.36 23.05
C ILE A 24 0.82 -5.47 22.07
N LEU A 25 0.67 -4.18 22.38
CA LEU A 25 -0.06 -3.23 21.53
C LEU A 25 0.66 -2.96 20.20
N ASN A 26 1.99 -3.00 20.19
CA ASN A 26 2.76 -2.82 18.95
C ASN A 26 2.51 -3.95 17.95
N VAL A 27 2.37 -5.19 18.42
CA VAL A 27 2.07 -6.34 17.55
C VAL A 27 0.68 -6.21 16.94
N THR A 28 -0.34 -5.78 17.71
CA THR A 28 -1.72 -5.67 17.19
C THR A 28 -1.90 -4.53 16.19
N LEU A 29 -1.18 -3.41 16.40
CA LEU A 29 -1.19 -2.27 15.48
C LEU A 29 -0.38 -2.52 14.21
N SER A 30 0.53 -3.49 14.22
CA SER A 30 1.28 -3.88 13.04
C SER A 30 0.40 -4.51 11.95
N GLN A 31 0.91 -4.47 10.72
CA GLN A 31 0.37 -5.20 9.57
C GLN A 31 1.04 -6.57 9.38
N GLN A 32 1.76 -7.08 10.39
CA GLN A 32 2.35 -8.40 10.37
C GLN A 32 1.25 -9.47 10.22
N GLY A 33 1.41 -10.38 9.27
CA GLY A 33 0.41 -11.43 8.94
C GLY A 33 -0.81 -10.94 8.15
N LYS A 34 -0.90 -9.65 7.82
CA LYS A 34 -1.93 -9.05 6.94
C LYS A 34 -1.36 -8.88 5.52
N PRO A 35 -2.21 -8.68 4.49
CA PRO A 35 -1.74 -8.45 3.11
C PRO A 35 -0.71 -7.32 2.97
N CYS A 36 -0.77 -6.28 3.81
CA CYS A 36 0.17 -5.17 3.77
C CYS A 36 1.47 -5.40 4.57
N GLY A 37 1.66 -6.56 5.20
CA GLY A 37 2.83 -6.83 6.03
C GLY A 37 4.16 -6.83 5.25
N PHE A 38 4.13 -7.19 3.97
CA PHE A 38 5.33 -7.12 3.12
C PHE A 38 5.81 -5.67 2.94
N PHE A 39 4.88 -4.75 2.63
CA PHE A 39 5.19 -3.33 2.46
C PHE A 39 5.61 -2.68 3.78
N GLU A 40 5.00 -3.08 4.89
CA GLU A 40 5.42 -2.65 6.23
C GLU A 40 6.87 -3.07 6.52
N ALA A 41 7.21 -4.34 6.25
CA ALA A 41 8.57 -4.84 6.44
C ALA A 41 9.59 -4.13 5.54
N GLN A 42 9.26 -3.87 4.28
CA GLN A 42 10.13 -3.14 3.36
C GLN A 42 10.37 -1.69 3.82
N PHE A 43 9.31 -1.00 4.27
CA PHE A 43 9.41 0.35 4.81
C PHE A 43 10.34 0.39 6.03
N TYR A 44 10.13 -0.48 7.02
CA TYR A 44 10.95 -0.48 8.22
C TYR A 44 12.41 -0.89 7.97
N ARG A 45 12.69 -1.79 7.01
CA ARG A 45 14.06 -2.10 6.58
C ARG A 45 14.79 -0.87 6.02
N CYS A 46 14.10 -0.05 5.23
CA CYS A 46 14.68 1.20 4.74
C CYS A 46 14.95 2.18 5.89
N VAL A 47 13.98 2.36 6.80
CA VAL A 47 14.14 3.28 7.92
C VAL A 47 15.22 2.81 8.89
N GLU A 48 15.39 1.50 9.08
CA GLU A 48 16.49 0.92 9.87
C GLU A 48 17.86 1.25 9.26
N ALA A 49 17.99 1.15 7.92
CA ALA A 49 19.25 1.43 7.23
C ALA A 49 19.66 2.92 7.29
N TYR A 50 18.70 3.85 7.17
CA TYR A 50 18.99 5.29 7.12
C TYR A 50 18.79 6.02 8.47
N GLY A 51 18.09 5.39 9.42
CA GLY A 51 17.63 6.01 10.66
C GLY A 51 16.49 7.02 10.46
N ALA A 52 15.85 7.42 11.57
CA ALA A 52 14.63 8.22 11.54
C ALA A 52 14.77 9.60 10.85
N LYS A 53 15.95 10.23 10.92
CA LYS A 53 16.15 11.57 10.34
C LYS A 53 16.26 11.54 8.81
N LEU A 54 17.08 10.64 8.28
CA LEU A 54 17.35 10.51 6.84
C LEU A 54 16.29 9.64 6.13
N GLY A 55 15.70 8.67 6.83
CA GLY A 55 14.62 7.82 6.32
C GLY A 55 13.42 8.63 5.81
N ARG A 56 13.14 9.81 6.38
CA ARG A 56 12.09 10.72 5.88
C ARG A 56 12.28 11.17 4.43
N LYS A 57 13.52 11.26 3.98
CA LYS A 57 13.85 11.69 2.62
C LYS A 57 14.03 10.51 1.68
N TYR A 58 14.71 9.46 2.15
CA TYR A 58 15.09 8.34 1.30
C TYR A 58 14.04 7.23 1.24
N CYS A 59 13.24 7.02 2.29
CA CYS A 59 12.24 5.96 2.38
C CYS A 59 10.82 6.43 2.00
N ASP A 60 10.70 7.51 1.23
CA ASP A 60 9.40 8.06 0.82
C ASP A 60 8.66 7.12 -0.14
N LEU A 61 9.39 6.38 -0.99
CA LEU A 61 8.79 5.45 -1.94
C LEU A 61 8.10 4.29 -1.20
N GLU A 62 8.85 3.63 -0.32
CA GLU A 62 8.40 2.51 0.50
C GLU A 62 7.25 2.93 1.42
N HIS A 63 7.33 4.13 1.99
CA HIS A 63 6.26 4.69 2.79
C HIS A 63 4.99 4.92 1.96
N ARG A 64 5.12 5.45 0.74
CA ARG A 64 3.97 5.67 -0.15
C ARG A 64 3.33 4.37 -0.60
N ASP A 65 4.11 3.32 -0.81
CA ASP A 65 3.59 2.00 -1.17
C ASP A 65 2.89 1.34 0.02
N PHE A 66 3.46 1.42 1.22
CA PHE A 66 2.81 0.95 2.45
C PHE A 66 1.48 1.70 2.72
N LYS A 67 1.48 3.02 2.58
CA LYS A 67 0.28 3.84 2.73
C LYS A 67 -0.77 3.53 1.66
N GLU A 68 -0.34 3.25 0.43
CA GLU A 68 -1.24 2.87 -0.66
C GLU A 68 -1.90 1.52 -0.36
N CYS A 69 -1.15 0.54 0.16
CA CYS A 69 -1.72 -0.74 0.55
C CYS A 69 -2.80 -0.60 1.65
N ILE A 70 -2.57 0.26 2.65
CA ILE A 70 -3.55 0.46 3.75
C ILE A 70 -4.81 1.21 3.27
N THR A 71 -4.65 2.19 2.38
CA THR A 71 -5.75 3.11 2.01
C THR A 71 -6.45 2.73 0.71
N GLU A 72 -5.76 2.03 -0.18
CA GLU A 72 -6.15 1.63 -1.54
C GLU A 72 -6.60 2.82 -2.41
N ASP A 73 -6.19 4.04 -2.08
CA ASP A 73 -6.68 5.28 -2.70
C ASP A 73 -6.35 5.32 -4.20
N LYS A 74 -5.11 4.97 -4.56
CA LYS A 74 -4.67 4.98 -5.97
C LYS A 74 -5.36 3.87 -6.76
N GLN A 75 -5.47 2.67 -6.20
CA GLN A 75 -6.20 1.57 -6.83
C GLN A 75 -7.66 1.94 -7.11
N LYS A 76 -8.37 2.55 -6.15
CA LYS A 76 -9.77 2.99 -6.31
C LYS A 76 -9.90 4.06 -7.39
N LYS A 77 -9.06 5.10 -7.35
CA LYS A 77 -9.03 6.16 -8.38
C LYS A 77 -8.74 5.61 -9.77
N ARG A 78 -7.82 4.66 -9.89
CA ARG A 78 -7.51 3.99 -11.15
C ARG A 78 -8.73 3.22 -11.68
N ALA A 79 -9.40 2.44 -10.82
CA ALA A 79 -10.59 1.69 -11.21
C ALA A 79 -11.74 2.61 -11.66
N GLU A 80 -11.93 3.72 -10.95
CA GLU A 80 -12.93 4.74 -11.31
C GLU A 80 -12.61 5.42 -12.65
N ALA A 81 -11.35 5.80 -12.88
CA ALA A 81 -10.92 6.39 -14.15
C ALA A 81 -11.16 5.43 -15.33
N ILE A 82 -10.81 4.15 -15.18
CA ILE A 82 -11.05 3.12 -16.20
C ILE A 82 -12.55 2.95 -16.44
N ARG A 83 -13.37 2.92 -15.38
CA ARG A 83 -14.83 2.82 -15.46
C ARG A 83 -15.41 3.99 -16.23
N ASN A 84 -15.00 5.22 -15.92
CA ASN A 84 -15.49 6.43 -16.54
C ASN A 84 -15.12 6.50 -18.03
N GLU A 85 -13.90 6.13 -18.40
CA GLU A 85 -13.49 6.09 -19.81
C GLU A 85 -14.25 5.03 -20.61
N ARG A 86 -14.53 3.86 -20.04
CA ARG A 86 -15.36 2.84 -20.71
C ARG A 86 -16.78 3.34 -20.97
N TRP A 87 -17.39 4.00 -20.00
CA TRP A 87 -18.71 4.62 -20.18
C TRP A 87 -18.70 5.67 -21.29
N LYS A 88 -17.69 6.54 -21.33
CA LYS A 88 -17.54 7.51 -22.43
C LYS A 88 -17.43 6.83 -23.79
N GLN A 89 -16.66 5.75 -23.90
CA GLN A 89 -16.53 5.00 -25.16
C GLN A 89 -17.82 4.31 -25.59
N TYR A 90 -18.58 3.76 -24.63
CA TYR A 90 -19.91 3.19 -24.87
C TYR A 90 -20.90 4.25 -25.38
N PHE A 91 -21.00 5.40 -24.70
CA PHE A 91 -21.89 6.49 -25.14
C PHE A 91 -21.51 7.09 -26.49
N ASN A 92 -20.22 7.06 -26.85
CA ASN A 92 -19.73 7.47 -28.17
C ASN A 92 -19.96 6.39 -29.26
N GLY A 93 -20.56 5.24 -28.93
CA GLY A 93 -20.82 4.15 -29.88
C GLY A 93 -19.56 3.39 -30.33
N LYS A 94 -18.42 3.54 -29.63
CA LYS A 94 -17.17 2.82 -29.95
C LYS A 94 -17.14 1.40 -29.37
N LEU A 95 -17.99 1.13 -28.38
CA LEU A 95 -18.12 -0.16 -27.70
C LEU A 95 -19.59 -0.57 -27.71
N ASP A 96 -19.86 -1.84 -28.00
CA ASP A 96 -21.23 -2.39 -27.98
C ASP A 96 -21.77 -2.56 -26.55
N LYS A 97 -20.88 -2.74 -25.56
CA LYS A 97 -21.19 -2.87 -24.14
C LYS A 97 -20.14 -2.14 -23.30
N PRO A 98 -20.52 -1.52 -22.16
CA PRO A 98 -19.59 -0.78 -21.33
C PRO A 98 -18.61 -1.68 -20.56
N PHE A 99 -18.99 -2.93 -20.24
CA PHE A 99 -18.11 -3.90 -19.56
C PHE A 99 -18.21 -5.27 -20.24
N VAL A 100 -17.11 -6.02 -20.18
CA VAL A 100 -17.04 -7.40 -20.68
C VAL A 100 -17.70 -8.31 -19.65
N GLU A 101 -18.52 -9.27 -20.09
CA GLU A 101 -19.28 -10.16 -19.20
C GLU A 101 -18.36 -11.11 -18.41
N ASN A 102 -17.27 -11.57 -19.01
CA ASN A 102 -16.29 -12.44 -18.36
C ASN A 102 -15.15 -11.60 -17.77
N HIS A 103 -15.44 -10.78 -16.74
CA HIS A 103 -14.36 -10.22 -15.95
C HIS A 103 -13.79 -11.32 -15.03
N PRO A 104 -12.45 -11.40 -14.85
CA PRO A 104 -11.91 -12.22 -13.78
C PRO A 104 -12.49 -11.71 -12.46
N GLU A 105 -12.88 -12.61 -11.57
CA GLU A 105 -13.42 -12.22 -10.26
C GLU A 105 -12.37 -11.39 -9.49
N PRO A 106 -12.81 -10.38 -8.69
CA PRO A 106 -11.91 -9.65 -7.82
C PRO A 106 -11.12 -10.63 -6.94
N GLY A 107 -9.78 -10.62 -7.04
CA GLY A 107 -8.90 -11.53 -6.28
C GLY A 107 -8.33 -12.72 -7.04
N VAL A 108 -8.74 -12.97 -8.30
CA VAL A 108 -8.12 -14.01 -9.15
C VAL A 108 -6.67 -13.67 -9.49
N TYR A 109 -6.34 -12.37 -9.58
CA TYR A 109 -4.94 -11.92 -9.69
C TYR A 109 -4.34 -11.74 -8.30
N ARG A 110 -3.57 -12.73 -7.85
CA ARG A 110 -2.62 -12.48 -6.76
C ARG A 110 -1.53 -11.58 -7.30
N PRO A 111 -1.25 -10.42 -6.68
CA PRO A 111 -0.21 -9.56 -7.18
C PRO A 111 1.14 -10.29 -7.09
N GLU A 112 1.97 -10.13 -8.12
CA GLU A 112 3.16 -10.95 -8.39
C GLU A 112 4.17 -10.99 -7.23
N HIS A 113 4.15 -10.00 -6.35
CA HIS A 113 4.99 -9.96 -5.16
C HIS A 113 4.76 -11.14 -4.19
N PHE A 114 3.59 -11.80 -4.23
CA PHE A 114 3.34 -13.05 -3.48
C PHE A 114 3.58 -14.33 -4.30
N VAL A 115 3.77 -14.21 -5.62
CA VAL A 115 4.04 -15.36 -6.50
C VAL A 115 5.53 -15.68 -6.51
N ASN A 116 6.39 -14.65 -6.51
CA ASN A 116 7.84 -14.80 -6.62
C ASN A 116 8.58 -14.78 -5.27
N ASN A 117 7.85 -14.58 -4.16
CA ASN A 117 8.40 -14.68 -2.81
C ASN A 117 7.43 -15.49 -1.93
N PRO A 118 7.33 -16.81 -2.15
CA PRO A 118 6.63 -17.66 -1.21
C PRO A 118 7.35 -17.50 0.13
N PHE A 119 6.63 -17.17 1.20
CA PHE A 119 7.16 -17.25 2.55
C PHE A 119 7.58 -18.70 2.82
N ASN A 120 8.83 -19.02 2.52
CA ASN A 120 9.59 -20.21 2.91
C ASN A 120 10.92 -19.71 3.45
#